data_AF-R7TCS4-F1
#
_entry.id   AF-R7TCS4-F1
#
_cell.length_a   1.000
_cell.length_b   1.000
_cell.length_c   1.000
_cell.angle_alpha   90.00
_cell.angle_beta   90.00
_cell.angle_gamma   90.00
#
_symmetry.space_group_name_H-M   'P 1'
#
loop_
_entity.id
_entity.type
_entity.pdbx_description
1 polymer ?
#
loop_
_entity_poly.entity_id
_entity_poly.type
_entity_poly.pdbx_seq_one_letter_code
_entity_poly.pdbx_strand_id
1 'polypeptide(L)'
;MSTRRLRHGRDSLELLERILNKTSLTTKRVTHGHIIDIGEGLMTKTHVDIDGMRKTAVKEALDAAENRHIRELCAALSRARKEAADDKEKAMTRQKVHYEQLAKRVALQRSKAEEEKIRELTKKFEKEKAEALSQQWIECERLKEEAIEEACEALRKQLRNEFAIEKEMAIAQALSLAREKFRKREQETIERTRKECEALAATEAARVTEIHAQEISMQNERYNILLKKYNKEIDHKQHVESDFHELQTDYQRFMNYTDGKYHSDYMMHLRDHGLNIAKKKVSVVTYEDIQKMS
;
A
#
# COMPACT_ATOMS: atom_id res chain seq x y z
N MET A 1 82.75 22.62 62.04
CA MET A 1 83.93 21.96 61.44
C MET A 1 84.60 22.92 60.45
N SER A 2 85.53 23.75 60.93
CA SER A 2 86.67 24.26 60.15
C SER A 2 87.64 24.92 61.14
N THR A 3 88.81 24.30 61.29
CA THR A 3 89.83 24.55 62.31
C THR A 3 91.12 25.01 61.63
N ARG A 4 91.69 26.15 62.05
CA ARG A 4 93.11 26.52 61.85
C ARG A 4 93.57 27.30 63.08
N ARG A 5 94.24 26.64 64.04
CA ARG A 5 95.68 26.27 64.17
C ARG A 5 96.54 27.41 64.76
N LEU A 6 96.88 27.19 66.03
CA LEU A 6 97.92 27.82 66.85
C LEU A 6 99.34 27.47 66.36
N ARG A 7 100.31 28.39 66.52
CA ARG A 7 101.77 28.15 66.66
C ARG A 7 102.25 29.16 67.71
N HIS A 8 102.48 28.80 68.98
CA HIS A 8 103.70 28.23 69.62
C HIS A 8 105.00 29.02 69.38
N GLY A 9 105.37 29.84 70.38
CA GLY A 9 106.60 29.79 71.19
C GLY A 9 107.99 29.79 70.54
N ARG A 10 108.84 30.74 70.99
CA ARG A 10 110.31 30.77 71.14
C ARG A 10 110.69 32.18 71.62
N ASP A 11 111.63 32.47 72.51
CA ASP A 11 112.32 31.79 73.61
C ASP A 11 112.87 32.95 74.48
N SER A 12 112.64 32.93 75.79
CA SER A 12 112.97 34.04 76.70
C SER A 12 114.46 34.16 77.08
N LEU A 13 115.32 33.29 76.52
CA LEU A 13 116.77 33.25 76.78
C LEU A 13 117.60 34.05 75.76
N GLU A 14 117.15 34.22 74.51
CA GLU A 14 117.83 35.07 73.50
C GLU A 14 117.72 36.57 73.80
N LEU A 15 116.70 36.97 74.58
CA LEU A 15 116.50 38.38 74.97
C LEU A 15 117.50 38.82 76.06
N LEU A 16 117.99 37.89 76.89
CA LEU A 16 118.95 38.16 77.97
C LEU A 16 120.40 38.25 77.46
N GLU A 17 120.80 37.44 76.48
CA GLU A 17 122.13 37.54 75.84
C GLU A 17 122.32 38.82 75.01
N ARG A 18 121.23 39.40 74.47
CA ARG A 18 121.29 40.68 73.74
C ARG A 18 121.42 41.92 74.63
N ILE A 19 121.04 41.83 75.91
CA ILE A 19 121.12 42.97 76.84
C ILE A 19 122.50 43.04 77.53
N LEU A 20 123.21 41.91 77.66
CA LEU A 20 124.52 41.84 78.32
C LEU A 20 125.73 42.25 77.44
N ASN A 21 125.59 42.28 76.12
CA ASN A 21 126.72 42.54 75.18
C ASN A 21 126.79 43.98 74.63
N LYS A 22 126.09 44.97 75.22
CA LYS A 22 126.06 46.37 74.72
C LYS A 22 126.36 47.45 75.76
N THR A 23 127.17 47.15 76.78
CA THR A 23 127.64 48.13 77.77
C THR A 23 129.16 48.21 77.80
N SER A 24 129.77 48.94 76.85
CA SER A 24 131.15 49.44 77.03
C SER A 24 131.10 50.89 77.49
N LEU A 25 131.08 51.10 78.81
CA LEU A 25 131.27 52.40 79.46
C LEU A 25 132.74 52.85 79.28
N THR A 26 133.01 53.59 78.21
CA THR A 26 134.30 54.29 78.04
C THR A 26 134.19 55.71 78.56
N THR A 27 134.75 55.97 79.73
CA THR A 27 134.91 57.31 80.31
C THR A 27 135.95 58.11 79.52
N LYS A 28 135.52 59.11 78.75
CA LYS A 28 136.41 60.16 78.21
C LYS A 28 136.10 61.50 78.88
N ARG A 29 137.15 62.15 79.35
CA ARG A 29 137.15 63.49 79.95
C ARG A 29 136.44 64.50 79.05
N VAL A 30 135.47 65.20 79.61
CA VAL A 30 134.67 66.23 78.95
C VAL A 30 135.35 67.59 79.10
N THR A 31 135.54 68.30 77.99
CA THR A 31 135.94 69.71 77.95
C THR A 31 134.72 70.60 77.66
N HIS A 32 134.75 71.83 78.18
CA HIS A 32 133.66 72.80 78.34
C HIS A 32 133.01 73.34 77.03
N GLY A 33 133.35 72.77 75.87
CA GLY A 33 132.74 73.09 74.56
C GLY A 33 131.51 72.25 74.20
N HIS A 34 131.27 71.10 74.86
CA HIS A 34 130.17 70.18 74.53
C HIS A 34 128.83 70.49 75.22
N ILE A 35 128.72 71.62 75.94
CA ILE A 35 127.49 71.99 76.69
C ILE A 35 126.59 72.95 75.88
N ILE A 36 127.09 73.58 74.82
CA ILE A 36 126.30 74.52 74.01
C ILE A 36 125.49 73.80 72.90
N ASP A 37 125.95 72.63 72.43
CA ASP A 37 125.27 71.87 71.35
C ASP A 37 124.17 70.89 71.83
N ILE A 38 123.96 70.75 73.16
CA ILE A 38 122.90 69.88 73.72
C ILE A 38 121.57 70.65 73.93
N GLY A 39 121.61 72.00 73.95
CA GLY A 39 120.43 72.84 74.19
C GLY A 39 119.46 72.96 73.00
N GLU A 40 119.94 72.84 71.76
CA GLU A 40 119.13 73.14 70.56
C GLU A 40 118.45 71.89 69.96
N GLY A 41 118.92 70.68 70.28
CA GLY A 41 118.37 69.41 69.77
C GLY A 41 117.19 68.80 70.55
N LEU A 42 116.86 69.34 71.73
CA LEU A 42 115.82 68.78 72.62
C LEU A 42 114.44 69.46 72.48
N MET A 43 114.36 70.66 71.89
CA MET A 43 113.10 71.42 71.78
C MET A 43 112.33 71.17 70.47
N THR A 44 112.93 70.53 69.46
CA THR A 44 112.27 70.24 68.17
C THR A 44 111.63 68.84 68.09
N LYS A 45 111.97 67.91 68.99
CA LYS A 45 111.43 66.54 68.99
C LYS A 45 110.15 66.35 69.81
N THR A 46 109.84 67.25 70.76
CA THR A 46 108.66 67.13 71.64
C THR A 46 107.38 67.74 71.07
N HIS A 47 107.44 68.59 70.04
CA HIS A 47 106.25 69.18 69.41
C HIS A 47 105.66 68.37 68.24
N VAL A 48 106.41 67.44 67.65
CA VAL A 48 105.92 66.64 66.49
C VAL A 48 105.07 65.43 66.91
N ASP A 49 105.29 64.87 68.11
CA ASP A 49 104.60 63.64 68.55
C ASP A 49 103.21 63.87 69.15
N ILE A 50 102.95 65.02 69.82
CA ILE A 50 101.63 65.30 70.43
C ILE A 50 100.57 65.66 69.36
N ASP A 51 100.97 66.35 68.29
CA ASP A 51 100.07 66.70 67.18
C ASP A 51 99.77 65.51 66.26
N GLY A 52 100.70 64.56 66.14
CA GLY A 52 100.47 63.29 65.44
C GLY A 52 99.42 62.42 66.14
N MET A 53 99.54 62.26 67.46
CA MET A 53 98.61 61.45 68.26
C MET A 53 97.20 62.07 68.37
N ARG A 54 97.08 63.40 68.41
CA ARG A 54 95.77 64.09 68.33
C ARG A 54 95.11 63.90 66.97
N LYS A 55 95.87 63.98 65.87
CA LYS A 55 95.32 63.78 64.51
C LYS A 55 94.91 62.34 64.26
N THR A 56 95.58 61.34 64.84
CA THR A 56 95.16 59.93 64.74
C THR A 56 93.93 59.64 65.60
N ALA A 57 93.83 60.17 66.82
CA ALA A 57 92.64 60.01 67.66
C ALA A 57 91.40 60.70 67.08
N VAL A 58 91.57 61.89 66.46
CA VAL A 58 90.48 62.59 65.75
C VAL A 58 90.05 61.81 64.50
N LYS A 59 91.00 61.23 63.75
CA LYS A 59 90.68 60.36 62.60
C LYS A 59 89.96 59.09 63.04
N GLU A 60 90.40 58.41 64.09
CA GLU A 60 89.73 57.21 64.60
C GLU A 60 88.32 57.51 65.15
N ALA A 61 88.12 58.68 65.77
CA ALA A 61 86.79 59.13 66.20
C ALA A 61 85.88 59.50 65.02
N LEU A 62 86.43 60.13 63.98
CA LEU A 62 85.73 60.40 62.72
C LEU A 62 85.38 59.09 62.01
N ASP A 63 86.31 58.17 61.86
CA ASP A 63 86.09 56.85 61.26
C ASP A 63 85.06 56.05 62.08
N ALA A 64 85.07 56.13 63.41
CA ALA A 64 84.06 55.49 64.25
C ALA A 64 82.67 56.15 64.09
N ALA A 65 82.59 57.47 63.95
CA ALA A 65 81.35 58.20 63.68
C ALA A 65 80.83 57.91 62.27
N GLU A 66 81.68 57.94 61.26
CA GLU A 66 81.38 57.57 59.87
C GLU A 66 80.90 56.12 59.79
N ASN A 67 81.55 55.18 60.48
CA ASN A 67 81.10 53.79 60.53
C ASN A 67 79.76 53.62 61.25
N ARG A 68 79.46 54.42 62.29
CA ARG A 68 78.14 54.44 62.93
C ARG A 68 77.09 55.00 61.99
N HIS A 69 77.36 56.11 61.30
CA HIS A 69 76.48 56.69 60.30
C HIS A 69 76.26 55.76 59.10
N ILE A 70 77.29 55.06 58.62
CA ILE A 70 77.17 54.05 57.57
C ILE A 70 76.27 52.89 58.04
N ARG A 71 76.45 52.40 59.28
CA ARG A 71 75.59 51.34 59.84
C ARG A 71 74.14 51.80 60.00
N GLU A 72 73.93 53.01 60.50
CA GLU A 72 72.61 53.62 60.63
C GLU A 72 71.94 53.83 59.27
N LEU A 73 72.69 54.31 58.27
CA LEU A 73 72.24 54.47 56.88
C LEU A 73 71.92 53.12 56.24
N CYS A 74 72.77 52.11 56.39
CA CYS A 74 72.52 50.76 55.92
C CYS A 74 71.28 50.15 56.59
N ALA A 75 71.09 50.36 57.90
CA ALA A 75 69.91 49.90 58.63
C ALA A 75 68.64 50.65 58.22
N ALA A 76 68.73 51.95 57.92
CA ALA A 76 67.62 52.75 57.40
C ALA A 76 67.26 52.33 55.97
N LEU A 77 68.24 52.15 55.09
CA LEU A 77 68.04 51.65 53.73
C LEU A 77 67.47 50.23 53.73
N SER A 78 67.92 49.35 54.63
CA SER A 78 67.35 48.01 54.75
C SER A 78 65.91 48.04 55.25
N ARG A 79 65.55 48.95 56.17
CA ARG A 79 64.17 49.14 56.63
C ARG A 79 63.29 49.68 55.51
N ALA A 80 63.72 50.74 54.82
CA ALA A 80 63.02 51.30 53.67
C ALA A 80 62.83 50.28 52.53
N ARG A 81 63.83 49.43 52.26
CA ARG A 81 63.71 48.33 51.28
C ARG A 81 62.69 47.27 51.70
N LYS A 82 62.64 46.92 52.98
CA LYS A 82 61.64 45.98 53.51
C LYS A 82 60.23 46.58 53.44
N GLU A 83 60.05 47.81 53.88
CA GLU A 83 58.78 48.53 53.79
C GLU A 83 58.30 48.64 52.34
N ALA A 84 59.19 48.99 51.40
CA ALA A 84 58.86 49.04 49.97
C ALA A 84 58.51 47.65 49.40
N ALA A 85 59.16 46.58 49.87
CA ALA A 85 58.84 45.22 49.46
C ALA A 85 57.47 44.78 50.01
N ASP A 86 57.21 45.04 51.29
CA ASP A 86 55.94 44.75 51.95
C ASP A 86 54.79 45.52 51.30
N ASP A 87 54.99 46.79 50.96
CA ASP A 87 54.00 47.62 50.28
C ASP A 87 53.77 47.17 48.84
N LYS A 88 54.83 46.71 48.14
CA LYS A 88 54.69 46.06 46.83
C LYS A 88 53.88 44.77 46.94
N GLU A 89 54.14 43.92 47.93
CA GLU A 89 53.37 42.69 48.16
C GLU A 89 51.90 42.99 48.49
N LYS A 90 51.64 43.97 49.36
CA LYS A 90 50.27 44.46 49.65
C LYS A 90 49.58 45.02 48.40
N ALA A 91 50.28 45.75 47.55
CA ALA A 91 49.71 46.25 46.29
C ALA A 91 49.40 45.11 45.31
N MET A 92 50.31 44.15 45.16
CA MET A 92 50.12 42.98 44.29
C MET A 92 48.98 42.09 44.76
N THR A 93 48.85 41.86 46.07
CA THR A 93 47.73 41.09 46.64
C THR A 93 46.39 41.80 46.45
N ARG A 94 46.31 43.12 46.69
CA ARG A 94 45.11 43.92 46.38
C ARG A 94 44.75 43.85 44.90
N GLN A 95 45.74 43.91 44.01
CA GLN A 95 45.53 43.80 42.56
C GLN A 95 45.04 42.41 42.15
N LYS A 96 45.60 41.34 42.71
CA LYS A 96 45.12 39.96 42.50
C LYS A 96 43.66 39.81 42.92
N VAL A 97 43.32 40.25 44.14
CA VAL A 97 41.93 40.20 44.63
C VAL A 97 40.99 40.99 43.73
N HIS A 98 41.40 42.18 43.29
CA HIS A 98 40.60 42.99 42.36
C HIS A 98 40.36 42.27 41.02
N TYR A 99 41.39 41.66 40.42
CA TYR A 99 41.24 40.92 39.17
C TYR A 99 40.47 39.62 39.33
N GLU A 100 40.59 38.93 40.46
CA GLU A 100 39.75 37.76 40.77
C GLU A 100 38.28 38.15 40.87
N GLN A 101 37.97 39.27 41.52
CA GLN A 101 36.60 39.80 41.57
C GLN A 101 36.11 40.26 40.19
N LEU A 102 36.98 40.84 39.36
CA LEU A 102 36.64 41.21 38.00
C LEU A 102 36.38 39.96 37.14
N ALA A 103 37.24 38.94 37.21
CA ALA A 103 37.09 37.69 36.49
C ALA A 103 35.79 36.97 36.86
N LYS A 104 35.43 36.94 38.15
CA LYS A 104 34.13 36.42 38.62
C LYS A 104 32.95 37.19 38.03
N ARG A 105 33.02 38.53 37.99
CA ARG A 105 31.97 39.36 37.38
C ARG A 105 31.82 39.10 35.89
N VAL A 106 32.94 39.04 35.15
CA VAL A 106 32.95 38.75 33.72
C VAL A 106 32.41 37.34 33.45
N ALA A 107 32.79 36.34 34.24
CA ALA A 107 32.26 34.98 34.13
C ALA A 107 30.75 34.93 34.33
N LEU A 108 30.23 35.60 35.37
CA LEU A 108 28.78 35.68 35.61
C LEU A 108 28.03 36.39 34.48
N GLN A 109 28.59 37.47 33.93
CA GLN A 109 28.00 38.17 32.78
C GLN A 109 27.99 37.29 31.53
N ARG A 110 29.08 36.55 31.28
CA ARG A 110 29.17 35.60 30.18
C ARG A 110 28.14 34.49 30.32
N SER A 111 28.01 33.87 31.49
CA SER A 111 27.01 32.83 31.74
C SER A 111 25.59 33.35 31.50
N LYS A 112 25.26 34.56 31.98
CA LYS A 112 23.95 35.17 31.70
C LYS A 112 23.69 35.39 30.20
N ALA A 113 24.68 35.91 29.48
CA ALA A 113 24.56 36.12 28.04
C ALA A 113 24.46 34.80 27.25
N GLU A 114 25.18 33.75 27.68
CA GLU A 114 25.07 32.40 27.11
C GLU A 114 23.70 31.78 27.39
N GLU A 115 23.17 31.91 28.60
CA GLU A 115 21.82 31.47 28.95
C GLU A 115 20.75 32.19 28.11
N GLU A 116 20.86 33.51 27.92
CA GLU A 116 19.95 34.28 27.06
C GLU A 116 20.01 33.79 25.61
N LYS A 117 21.21 33.60 25.06
CA LYS A 117 21.38 33.05 23.71
C LYS A 117 20.78 31.66 23.58
N ILE A 118 21.01 30.78 24.55
CA ILE A 118 20.43 29.43 24.55
C ILE A 118 18.90 29.53 24.57
N ARG A 119 18.31 30.37 25.43
CA ARG A 119 16.86 30.58 25.49
C ARG A 119 16.27 31.12 24.19
N GLU A 120 16.98 32.01 23.51
CA GLU A 120 16.54 32.52 22.20
C GLU A 120 16.61 31.44 21.12
N LEU A 121 17.69 30.65 21.11
CA LEU A 121 17.84 29.54 20.17
C LEU A 121 16.77 28.47 20.42
N THR A 122 16.51 28.07 21.67
CA THR A 122 15.47 27.09 21.98
C THR A 122 14.09 27.58 21.52
N LYS A 123 13.77 28.87 21.74
CA LYS A 123 12.52 29.46 21.24
C LYS A 123 12.42 29.41 19.70
N LYS A 124 13.51 29.66 18.98
CA LYS A 124 13.52 29.56 17.51
C LYS A 124 13.34 28.12 17.05
N PHE A 125 14.07 27.18 17.63
CA PHE A 125 13.94 25.75 17.35
C PHE A 125 12.53 25.23 17.64
N GLU A 126 11.91 25.64 18.75
CA GLU A 126 10.54 25.25 19.07
C GLU A 126 9.52 25.79 18.07
N LYS A 127 9.70 27.03 17.59
CA LYS A 127 8.86 27.61 16.53
C LYS A 127 9.02 26.87 15.21
N GLU A 128 10.25 26.64 14.76
CA GLU A 128 10.53 25.90 13.53
C GLU A 128 9.98 24.47 13.60
N LYS A 129 10.10 23.81 14.76
CA LYS A 129 9.51 22.48 14.99
C LYS A 129 7.99 22.53 14.91
N ALA A 130 7.35 23.53 15.54
CA ALA A 130 5.90 23.67 15.51
C ALA A 130 5.39 23.97 14.09
N GLU A 131 6.08 24.81 13.34
CA GLU A 131 5.77 25.12 11.94
C GLU A 131 5.94 23.88 11.05
N ALA A 132 7.03 23.12 11.19
CA ALA A 132 7.25 21.88 10.46
C ALA A 132 6.17 20.83 10.78
N LEU A 133 5.79 20.67 12.05
CA LEU A 133 4.71 19.76 12.45
C LEU A 133 3.36 20.20 11.88
N SER A 134 3.08 21.51 11.88
CA SER A 134 1.85 22.07 11.29
C SER A 134 1.77 21.80 9.79
N GLN A 135 2.87 22.05 9.06
CA GLN A 135 2.95 21.77 7.62
C GLN A 135 2.78 20.27 7.33
N GLN A 136 3.45 19.40 8.08
CA GLN A 136 3.29 17.95 7.94
C GLN A 136 1.85 17.52 8.20
N TRP A 137 1.18 18.13 9.17
CA TRP A 137 -0.20 17.81 9.47
C TRP A 137 -1.13 18.21 8.32
N ILE A 138 -0.99 19.42 7.78
CA ILE A 138 -1.75 19.90 6.62
C ILE A 138 -1.54 18.99 5.41
N GLU A 139 -0.30 18.61 5.09
CA GLU A 139 -0.02 17.70 3.98
C GLU A 139 -0.60 16.30 4.23
N CYS A 140 -0.55 15.80 5.47
CA CYS A 140 -1.18 14.53 5.83
C CYS A 140 -2.70 14.58 5.72
N GLU A 141 -3.34 15.69 6.07
CA GLU A 141 -4.78 15.87 5.89
C GLU A 141 -5.14 15.92 4.41
N ARG A 142 -4.39 16.69 3.61
CA ARG A 142 -4.58 16.75 2.16
C ARG A 142 -4.45 15.38 1.51
N LEU A 143 -3.42 14.61 1.85
CA LEU A 143 -3.23 13.24 1.32
C LEU A 143 -4.35 12.29 1.76
N LYS A 144 -4.92 12.47 2.96
CA LYS A 144 -6.08 11.68 3.40
C LYS A 144 -7.33 12.05 2.59
N GLU A 145 -7.56 13.33 2.34
CA GLU A 145 -8.68 13.81 1.53
C GLU A 145 -8.58 13.26 0.09
N GLU A 146 -7.41 13.41 -0.55
CA GLU A 146 -7.13 12.87 -1.89
C GLU A 146 -7.37 11.34 -1.92
N ALA A 147 -6.87 10.59 -0.92
CA ALA A 147 -7.08 9.15 -0.84
C ALA A 147 -8.56 8.75 -0.62
N ILE A 148 -9.32 9.53 0.14
CA ILE A 148 -10.75 9.32 0.34
C ILE A 148 -11.51 9.58 -0.97
N GLU A 149 -11.17 10.65 -1.69
CA GLU A 149 -11.77 10.97 -2.99
C GLU A 149 -11.50 9.87 -4.02
N GLU A 150 -10.25 9.42 -4.16
CA GLU A 150 -9.88 8.31 -5.04
C GLU A 150 -10.63 7.02 -4.68
N ALA A 151 -10.73 6.69 -3.38
CA ALA A 151 -11.48 5.54 -2.92
C ALA A 151 -12.98 5.65 -3.22
N CYS A 152 -13.57 6.84 -3.05
CA CYS A 152 -14.96 7.12 -3.39
C CYS A 152 -15.21 6.99 -4.89
N GLU A 153 -14.31 7.48 -5.74
CA GLU A 153 -14.41 7.34 -7.18
C GLU A 153 -14.28 5.89 -7.64
N ALA A 154 -13.32 5.14 -7.08
CA ALA A 154 -13.15 3.72 -7.35
C ALA A 154 -14.42 2.93 -6.98
N LEU A 155 -14.97 3.17 -5.79
CA LEU A 155 -16.22 2.55 -5.34
C LEU A 155 -17.39 2.92 -6.26
N ARG A 156 -17.53 4.20 -6.65
CA ARG A 156 -18.58 4.64 -7.59
C ARG A 156 -18.47 3.94 -8.94
N LYS A 157 -17.25 3.71 -9.45
CA LYS A 157 -17.02 2.96 -10.70
C LYS A 157 -17.42 1.49 -10.54
N GLN A 158 -17.04 0.85 -9.43
CA GLN A 158 -17.43 -0.53 -9.12
C GLN A 158 -18.95 -0.68 -9.04
N LEU A 159 -19.62 0.18 -8.26
CA LEU A 159 -21.08 0.17 -8.11
C LEU A 159 -21.82 0.38 -9.44
N ARG A 160 -21.31 1.24 -10.33
CA ARG A 160 -21.89 1.43 -11.67
C ARG A 160 -21.77 0.17 -12.52
N ASN A 161 -20.64 -0.53 -12.45
CA ASN A 161 -20.43 -1.78 -13.18
C ASN A 161 -21.30 -2.91 -12.63
N GLU A 162 -21.36 -3.05 -11.31
CA GLU A 162 -22.23 -4.01 -10.62
C GLU A 162 -23.69 -3.76 -10.98
N PHE A 163 -24.15 -2.51 -10.89
CA PHE A 163 -25.51 -2.13 -11.26
C PHE A 163 -25.81 -2.41 -12.74
N ALA A 164 -24.86 -2.18 -13.64
CA ALA A 164 -25.04 -2.51 -15.06
C ALA A 164 -25.23 -4.02 -15.26
N ILE A 165 -24.42 -4.84 -14.60
CA ILE A 165 -24.53 -6.31 -14.66
C ILE A 165 -25.86 -6.78 -14.05
N GLU A 166 -26.22 -6.30 -12.87
CA GLU A 166 -27.47 -6.65 -12.19
C GLU A 166 -28.69 -6.26 -13.02
N LYS A 167 -28.66 -5.07 -13.63
CA LYS A 167 -29.72 -4.61 -14.53
C LYS A 167 -29.87 -5.53 -15.75
N GLU A 168 -28.77 -5.88 -16.41
CA GLU A 168 -28.81 -6.79 -17.57
C GLU A 168 -29.30 -8.20 -17.17
N MET A 169 -28.86 -8.71 -16.01
CA MET A 169 -29.34 -9.97 -15.47
C MET A 169 -30.84 -9.94 -15.17
N ALA A 170 -31.34 -8.87 -14.56
CA ALA A 170 -32.77 -8.69 -14.27
C ALA A 170 -33.60 -8.60 -15.57
N ILE A 171 -33.11 -7.89 -16.57
CA ILE A 171 -33.75 -7.82 -17.90
C ILE A 171 -33.77 -9.20 -18.55
N ALA A 172 -32.65 -9.93 -18.54
CA ALA A 172 -32.57 -11.28 -19.10
C ALA A 172 -33.53 -12.26 -18.42
N GLN A 173 -33.61 -12.21 -17.07
CA GLN A 173 -34.55 -13.02 -16.31
C GLN A 173 -36.00 -12.66 -16.64
N ALA A 174 -36.35 -11.37 -16.67
CA ALA A 174 -37.69 -10.92 -17.04
C ALA A 174 -38.08 -11.36 -18.47
N LEU A 175 -37.15 -11.25 -19.42
CA LEU A 175 -37.36 -11.72 -20.80
C LEU A 175 -37.52 -13.24 -20.87
N SER A 176 -36.74 -14.01 -20.11
CA SER A 176 -36.87 -15.46 -20.05
C SER A 176 -38.25 -15.90 -19.54
N LEU A 177 -38.70 -15.31 -18.43
CA LEU A 177 -40.02 -15.57 -17.85
C LEU A 177 -41.15 -15.14 -18.80
N ALA A 178 -40.98 -14.00 -19.49
CA ALA A 178 -41.95 -13.55 -20.49
C ALA A 178 -42.04 -14.53 -21.67
N ARG A 179 -40.90 -15.01 -22.19
CA ARG A 179 -40.85 -16.01 -23.27
C ARG A 179 -41.49 -17.33 -22.87
N GLU A 180 -41.23 -17.82 -21.66
CA GLU A 180 -41.87 -19.05 -21.16
C GLU A 180 -43.38 -18.91 -21.00
N LYS A 181 -43.84 -17.79 -20.43
CA LYS A 181 -45.28 -17.50 -20.32
C LYS A 181 -45.93 -17.38 -21.70
N PHE A 182 -45.26 -16.75 -22.66
CA PHE A 182 -45.75 -16.66 -24.04
C PHE A 182 -45.85 -18.04 -24.69
N ARG A 183 -44.80 -18.87 -24.59
CA ARG A 183 -44.81 -20.24 -25.11
C ARG A 183 -45.94 -21.08 -24.53
N LYS A 184 -46.19 -20.98 -23.22
CA LYS A 184 -47.32 -21.68 -22.58
C LYS A 184 -48.66 -21.22 -23.13
N ARG A 185 -48.88 -19.91 -23.26
CA ARG A 185 -50.11 -19.37 -23.86
C ARG A 185 -50.27 -19.81 -25.32
N GLU A 186 -49.20 -19.78 -26.09
CA GLU A 186 -49.19 -20.22 -27.48
C GLU A 186 -49.58 -21.71 -27.59
N GLN A 187 -48.98 -22.58 -26.78
CA GLN A 187 -49.34 -24.00 -26.71
C GLN A 187 -50.80 -24.20 -26.32
N GLU A 188 -51.28 -23.51 -25.27
CA GLU A 188 -52.69 -23.56 -24.87
C GLU A 188 -53.63 -23.11 -26.01
N THR A 189 -53.26 -22.07 -26.77
CA THR A 189 -54.06 -21.63 -27.91
C THR A 189 -54.05 -22.63 -29.05
N ILE A 190 -52.90 -23.24 -29.37
CA ILE A 190 -52.79 -24.29 -30.40
C ILE A 190 -53.61 -25.52 -30.01
N GLU A 191 -53.57 -25.93 -28.75
CA GLU A 191 -54.36 -27.06 -28.26
C GLU A 191 -55.87 -26.78 -28.31
N ARG A 192 -56.30 -25.56 -27.97
CA ARG A 192 -57.70 -25.15 -28.07
C ARG A 192 -58.17 -25.16 -29.52
N THR A 193 -57.44 -24.51 -30.42
CA THR A 193 -57.81 -24.46 -31.85
C THR A 193 -57.79 -25.85 -32.46
N ARG A 194 -56.83 -26.70 -32.09
CA ARG A 194 -56.79 -28.10 -32.53
C ARG A 194 -58.06 -28.86 -32.10
N LYS A 195 -58.47 -28.75 -30.83
CA LYS A 195 -59.70 -29.39 -30.34
C LYS A 195 -60.95 -28.86 -31.05
N GLU A 196 -61.02 -27.56 -31.31
CA GLU A 196 -62.12 -26.94 -32.05
C GLU A 196 -62.18 -27.47 -33.50
N CYS A 197 -61.03 -27.54 -34.19
CA CYS A 197 -60.95 -28.11 -35.52
C CYS A 197 -61.31 -29.61 -35.55
N GLU A 198 -60.83 -30.40 -34.59
CA GLU A 198 -61.17 -31.82 -34.46
C GLU A 198 -62.67 -32.02 -34.20
N ALA A 199 -63.28 -31.18 -33.36
CA ALA A 199 -64.72 -31.23 -33.10
C ALA A 199 -65.53 -30.89 -34.36
N LEU A 200 -65.17 -29.82 -35.07
CA LEU A 200 -65.82 -29.44 -36.32
C LEU A 200 -65.66 -30.53 -37.40
N ALA A 201 -64.46 -31.09 -37.53
CA ALA A 201 -64.19 -32.21 -38.44
C ALA A 201 -65.02 -33.45 -38.08
N ALA A 202 -65.17 -33.76 -36.79
CA ALA A 202 -66.01 -34.88 -36.34
C ALA A 202 -67.50 -34.65 -36.65
N THR A 203 -68.02 -33.44 -36.45
CA THR A 203 -69.41 -33.12 -36.82
C THR A 203 -69.65 -33.21 -38.32
N GLU A 204 -68.71 -32.74 -39.13
CA GLU A 204 -68.82 -32.82 -40.59
C GLU A 204 -68.66 -34.25 -41.09
N ALA A 205 -67.74 -35.03 -40.49
CA ALA A 205 -67.62 -36.46 -40.77
C ALA A 205 -68.91 -37.20 -40.44
N ALA A 206 -69.55 -36.90 -39.29
CA ALA A 206 -70.84 -37.48 -38.93
C ALA A 206 -71.93 -37.13 -39.97
N ARG A 207 -72.03 -35.85 -40.35
CA ARG A 207 -72.96 -35.39 -41.40
C ARG A 207 -72.75 -36.13 -42.72
N VAL A 208 -71.50 -36.29 -43.15
CA VAL A 208 -71.14 -36.99 -44.38
C VAL A 208 -71.46 -38.49 -44.27
N THR A 209 -71.21 -39.12 -43.12
CA THR A 209 -71.58 -40.54 -42.92
C THR A 209 -73.09 -40.76 -42.98
N GLU A 210 -73.91 -39.82 -42.46
CA GLU A 210 -75.36 -39.90 -42.57
C GLU A 210 -75.83 -39.80 -44.02
N ILE A 211 -75.28 -38.84 -44.78
CA ILE A 211 -75.57 -38.69 -46.22
C ILE A 211 -75.20 -39.97 -46.97
N HIS A 212 -73.99 -40.49 -46.75
CA HIS A 212 -73.57 -41.73 -47.40
C HIS A 212 -74.41 -42.94 -46.98
N ALA A 213 -74.85 -43.03 -45.72
CA ALA A 213 -75.75 -44.09 -45.29
C ALA A 213 -77.10 -44.03 -46.01
N GLN A 214 -77.64 -42.82 -46.22
CA GLN A 214 -78.87 -42.61 -47.00
C GLN A 214 -78.66 -43.00 -48.47
N GLU A 215 -77.55 -42.58 -49.09
CA GLU A 215 -77.21 -42.95 -50.47
C GLU A 215 -77.07 -44.47 -50.62
N ILE A 216 -76.38 -45.14 -49.69
CA ILE A 216 -76.26 -46.60 -49.66
C ILE A 216 -77.63 -47.26 -49.52
N SER A 217 -78.51 -46.74 -48.67
CA SER A 217 -79.88 -47.25 -48.53
C SER A 217 -80.67 -47.16 -49.83
N MET A 218 -80.66 -45.99 -50.49
CA MET A 218 -81.33 -45.79 -51.77
C MET A 218 -80.76 -46.72 -52.86
N GLN A 219 -79.44 -46.87 -52.93
CA GLN A 219 -78.81 -47.79 -53.88
C GLN A 219 -79.15 -49.25 -53.58
N ASN A 220 -79.22 -49.64 -52.30
CA ASN A 220 -79.63 -50.98 -51.90
C ASN A 220 -81.10 -51.25 -52.23
N GLU A 221 -82.01 -50.29 -52.01
CA GLU A 221 -83.41 -50.40 -52.41
C GLU A 221 -83.53 -50.60 -53.92
N ARG A 222 -82.79 -49.79 -54.68
CA ARG A 222 -82.73 -49.90 -56.14
C ARG A 222 -82.21 -51.26 -56.58
N TYR A 223 -81.12 -51.72 -55.97
CA TYR A 223 -80.55 -53.04 -56.22
C TYR A 223 -81.57 -54.15 -55.91
N ASN A 224 -82.27 -54.06 -54.78
CA ASN A 224 -83.30 -55.02 -54.39
C ASN A 224 -84.49 -55.04 -55.36
N ILE A 225 -84.93 -53.88 -55.86
CA ILE A 225 -85.97 -53.80 -56.89
C ILE A 225 -85.49 -54.47 -58.18
N LEU A 226 -84.25 -54.19 -58.60
CA LEU A 226 -83.66 -54.79 -59.78
C LEU A 226 -83.52 -56.31 -59.64
N LEU A 227 -83.07 -56.79 -58.48
CA LEU A 227 -82.95 -58.20 -58.16
C LEU A 227 -84.32 -58.90 -58.19
N LYS A 228 -85.37 -58.28 -57.63
CA LYS A 228 -86.74 -58.80 -57.72
C LYS A 228 -87.24 -58.88 -59.17
N LYS A 229 -86.97 -57.87 -60.00
CA LYS A 229 -87.31 -57.91 -61.42
C LYS A 229 -86.54 -59.01 -62.15
N TYR A 230 -85.25 -59.12 -61.90
CA TYR A 230 -84.40 -60.16 -62.48
C TYR A 230 -84.88 -61.56 -62.11
N ASN A 231 -85.23 -61.81 -60.85
CA ASN A 231 -85.76 -63.10 -60.42
C ASN A 231 -87.11 -63.40 -61.10
N LYS A 232 -88.00 -62.41 -61.24
CA LYS A 232 -89.25 -62.59 -62.00
C LYS A 232 -89.00 -62.95 -63.47
N GLU A 233 -88.00 -62.34 -64.10
CA GLU A 233 -87.62 -62.68 -65.48
C GLU A 233 -87.01 -64.09 -65.57
N ILE A 234 -86.23 -64.51 -64.56
CA ILE A 234 -85.76 -65.91 -64.46
C ILE A 234 -86.94 -66.85 -64.33
N ASP A 235 -87.88 -66.58 -63.42
CA ASP A 235 -89.06 -67.43 -63.21
C ASP A 235 -89.88 -67.50 -64.49
N HIS A 236 -90.12 -66.36 -65.15
CA HIS A 236 -90.84 -66.32 -66.42
C HIS A 236 -90.12 -67.12 -67.51
N LYS A 237 -88.80 -66.97 -67.62
CA LYS A 237 -87.97 -67.78 -68.52
C LYS A 237 -88.12 -69.27 -68.23
N GLN A 238 -88.06 -69.70 -66.97
CA GLN A 238 -88.24 -71.09 -66.58
C GLN A 238 -89.62 -71.63 -66.94
N HIS A 239 -90.69 -70.84 -66.75
CA HIS A 239 -92.04 -71.22 -67.17
C HIS A 239 -92.12 -71.38 -68.69
N VAL A 240 -91.59 -70.43 -69.46
CA VAL A 240 -91.56 -70.51 -70.93
C VAL A 240 -90.73 -71.70 -71.42
N GLU A 241 -89.59 -71.99 -70.78
CA GLU A 241 -88.79 -73.18 -71.08
C GLU A 241 -89.55 -74.48 -70.76
N SER A 242 -90.32 -74.52 -69.67
CA SER A 242 -91.18 -75.64 -69.31
C SER A 242 -92.32 -75.83 -70.32
N ASP A 243 -93.08 -74.77 -70.64
CA ASP A 243 -94.15 -74.79 -71.63
C ASP A 243 -93.63 -75.24 -73.00
N PHE A 244 -92.43 -74.77 -73.38
CA PHE A 244 -91.77 -75.19 -74.62
C PHE A 244 -91.39 -76.67 -74.60
N HIS A 245 -90.95 -77.19 -73.46
CA HIS A 245 -90.62 -78.61 -73.30
C HIS A 245 -91.88 -79.51 -73.30
N GLU A 246 -92.97 -79.07 -72.70
CA GLU A 246 -94.27 -79.73 -72.77
C GLU A 246 -94.78 -79.78 -74.22
N LEU A 247 -94.71 -78.65 -74.94
CA LEU A 247 -95.08 -78.58 -76.35
C LEU A 247 -94.21 -79.51 -77.22
N GLN A 248 -92.90 -79.59 -76.95
CA GLN A 248 -92.03 -80.56 -77.61
C GLN A 248 -92.44 -82.00 -77.35
N THR A 249 -92.81 -82.32 -76.12
CA THR A 249 -93.27 -83.66 -75.72
C THR A 249 -94.60 -84.01 -76.38
N ASP A 250 -95.55 -83.08 -76.42
CA ASP A 250 -96.84 -83.28 -77.08
C ASP A 250 -96.70 -83.36 -78.60
N TYR A 251 -95.80 -82.58 -79.20
CA TYR A 251 -95.43 -82.76 -80.61
C TYR A 251 -94.83 -84.14 -80.86
N GLN A 252 -93.92 -84.61 -79.98
CA GLN A 252 -93.35 -85.95 -80.09
C GLN A 252 -94.41 -87.04 -79.95
N ARG A 253 -95.39 -86.87 -79.05
CA ARG A 253 -96.58 -87.75 -78.94
C ARG A 253 -97.41 -87.72 -80.22
N PHE A 254 -97.71 -86.55 -80.79
CA PHE A 254 -98.41 -86.41 -82.06
C PHE A 254 -97.68 -87.13 -83.21
N MET A 255 -96.35 -86.99 -83.28
CA MET A 255 -95.52 -87.69 -84.25
C MET A 255 -95.59 -89.21 -84.09
N ASN A 256 -95.60 -89.71 -82.85
CA ASN A 256 -95.76 -91.14 -82.56
C ASN A 256 -97.15 -91.68 -82.97
N TYR A 257 -98.22 -90.87 -82.87
CA TYR A 257 -99.57 -91.26 -83.29
C TYR A 257 -99.79 -91.19 -84.80
N THR A 258 -99.02 -90.38 -85.52
CA THR A 258 -99.17 -90.14 -86.97
C THR A 258 -98.17 -90.90 -87.84
N ASP A 259 -97.43 -91.85 -87.25
CA ASP A 259 -96.43 -92.68 -87.92
C ASP A 259 -95.38 -91.86 -88.69
N GLY A 260 -95.12 -90.63 -88.23
CA GLY A 260 -94.17 -89.69 -88.82
C GLY A 260 -94.54 -89.15 -90.21
N LYS A 261 -95.76 -89.39 -90.71
CA LYS A 261 -96.12 -89.06 -92.11
C LYS A 261 -96.43 -87.57 -92.35
N TYR A 262 -96.69 -86.81 -91.29
CA TYR A 262 -97.02 -85.37 -91.35
C TYR A 262 -96.01 -84.55 -90.53
N HIS A 263 -94.86 -84.23 -91.13
CA HIS A 263 -93.98 -83.21 -90.59
C HIS A 263 -94.61 -81.83 -90.84
N SER A 264 -95.23 -81.23 -89.82
CA SER A 264 -95.51 -79.80 -89.90
C SER A 264 -94.22 -79.04 -89.53
N ASP A 265 -93.81 -78.10 -90.39
CA ASP A 265 -92.72 -77.12 -90.16
C ASP A 265 -92.91 -76.24 -88.90
N TYR A 266 -93.97 -76.50 -88.15
CA TYR A 266 -94.45 -75.73 -87.02
C TYR A 266 -93.40 -75.60 -85.89
N MET A 267 -92.67 -76.67 -85.59
CA MET A 267 -91.65 -76.65 -84.53
C MET A 267 -90.34 -75.96 -84.95
N MET A 268 -90.00 -75.95 -86.25
CA MET A 268 -88.83 -75.20 -86.75
C MET A 268 -89.12 -73.69 -86.75
N HIS A 269 -90.34 -73.28 -87.13
CA HIS A 269 -90.75 -71.88 -87.04
C HIS A 269 -90.85 -71.36 -85.60
N LEU A 270 -91.29 -72.18 -84.64
CA LEU A 270 -91.31 -71.81 -83.23
C LEU A 270 -89.90 -71.69 -82.63
N ARG A 271 -88.94 -72.54 -83.04
CA ARG A 271 -87.53 -72.42 -82.65
C ARG A 271 -86.91 -71.11 -83.17
N ASP A 272 -87.18 -70.75 -84.43
CA ASP A 272 -86.74 -69.46 -84.99
C ASP A 272 -87.44 -68.28 -84.31
N HIS A 273 -88.71 -68.41 -83.93
CA HIS A 273 -89.40 -67.39 -83.14
C HIS A 273 -88.83 -67.25 -81.72
N GLY A 274 -88.52 -68.35 -81.04
CA GLY A 274 -87.87 -68.35 -79.72
C GLY A 274 -86.46 -67.74 -79.77
N LEU A 275 -85.66 -68.07 -80.80
CA LEU A 275 -84.36 -67.44 -81.05
C LEU A 275 -84.50 -65.94 -81.37
N ASN A 276 -85.55 -65.53 -82.09
CA ASN A 276 -85.82 -64.12 -82.37
C ASN A 276 -86.33 -63.34 -81.15
N ILE A 277 -87.05 -63.99 -80.23
CA ILE A 277 -87.44 -63.41 -78.93
C ILE A 277 -86.23 -63.30 -78.00
N ALA A 278 -85.35 -64.31 -77.97
CA ALA A 278 -84.07 -64.21 -77.24
C ALA A 278 -83.12 -63.15 -77.84
N LYS A 279 -83.19 -62.89 -79.15
CA LYS A 279 -82.47 -61.80 -79.84
C LYS A 279 -83.13 -60.44 -79.72
N LYS A 280 -84.44 -60.35 -79.42
CA LYS A 280 -85.05 -59.11 -78.94
C LYS A 280 -84.40 -58.82 -77.60
N LYS A 281 -83.37 -57.95 -77.65
CA LYS A 281 -82.61 -57.49 -76.49
C LYS A 281 -83.56 -57.34 -75.31
N VAL A 282 -83.46 -58.25 -74.33
CA VAL A 282 -83.90 -58.02 -72.95
C VAL A 282 -83.49 -56.57 -72.67
N SER A 283 -84.43 -55.69 -72.32
CA SER A 283 -84.13 -54.27 -72.22
C SER A 283 -82.90 -54.13 -71.34
N VAL A 284 -81.77 -53.86 -71.97
CA VAL A 284 -80.49 -53.75 -71.29
C VAL A 284 -80.70 -52.52 -70.45
N VAL A 285 -80.92 -52.70 -69.16
CA VAL A 285 -81.00 -51.59 -68.21
C VAL A 285 -79.62 -50.97 -68.24
N THR A 286 -79.44 -49.97 -69.09
CA THR A 286 -78.23 -49.18 -69.16
C THR A 286 -78.23 -48.25 -67.95
N TYR A 287 -77.03 -47.87 -67.50
CA TYR A 287 -76.86 -46.91 -66.40
C TYR A 287 -77.63 -45.58 -66.62
N GLU A 288 -77.98 -45.26 -67.87
CA GLU A 288 -78.70 -44.04 -68.25
C GLU A 288 -80.20 -44.08 -67.92
N ASP A 289 -80.87 -45.22 -68.07
CA ASP A 289 -82.27 -45.38 -67.65
C ASP A 289 -82.42 -45.36 -66.12
N ILE A 290 -81.31 -45.61 -65.45
CA ILE A 290 -81.20 -45.55 -64.01
C ILE A 290 -81.19 -44.09 -63.49
N GLN A 291 -80.69 -43.13 -64.26
CA GLN A 291 -80.68 -41.71 -63.88
C GLN A 291 -82.02 -40.99 -64.04
N LYS A 292 -82.91 -41.45 -64.93
CA LYS A 292 -84.20 -40.79 -65.24
C LYS A 292 -85.31 -40.98 -64.20
N MET A 293 -85.03 -41.69 -63.12
CA MET A 293 -85.96 -41.89 -61.98
C MET A 293 -85.57 -41.03 -60.76
N SER A 294 -84.58 -40.13 -60.92
CA SER A 294 -84.32 -39.00 -60.01
C SER A 294 -85.35 -37.89 -60.19
#